data_AF-A0A420I5K6-F1
#
_entry.id   AF-A0A420I5K6-F1
#
_cell.length_a   1.000
_cell.length_b   1.000
_cell.length_c   1.000
_cell.angle_alpha   90.00
_cell.angle_beta   90.00
_cell.angle_gamma   90.00
#
_symmetry.space_group_name_H-M   'P 1'
#
loop_
_entity.id
_entity.type
_entity.pdbx_description
1 polymer ?
#
loop_
_entity_poly.entity_id
_entity_poly.type
_entity_poly.pdbx_seq_one_letter_code
_entity_poly.pdbx_strand_id
1 'polypeptide(L)'
;MTILKQAQLKLIAFKCGLATSGTKPILLARILHELNRIASAPANNVCQRILSIDMGIRNLAYCTLDVNLNCPSPKIHAWRNLSVSMTPVNPVIQDAKEQQQTLQAKEAFDPASMSVTAYNLLREKLLYDKPTHVIIEQQRFRSMGGRHIFEWTIRVNMFEAILHGILCTLKAEKIWNGTVVSVAPLRVGPFWLGRDDDKRSTKNVAFRNKRRKIDLVKSWLENETSIVQLGNNEVLDVAERFTKSSTSRSSKSETASDDDGKDISSNLAKLDDLSDSLLQGLAWIQWEKNKKIALRYGVEALLES
;
A
#
# COMPACT_ATOMS: atom_id res chain seq x y z
N MET A 1 -12.44 -29.81 -10.75
CA MET A 1 -11.62 -29.25 -9.64
C MET A 1 -11.00 -30.30 -8.69
N THR A 2 -11.36 -31.59 -8.72
CA THR A 2 -10.85 -32.60 -7.76
C THR A 2 -9.39 -33.03 -7.95
N ILE A 3 -8.73 -32.65 -9.05
CA ILE A 3 -7.38 -33.12 -9.43
C ILE A 3 -6.24 -32.22 -8.88
N LEU A 4 -6.53 -31.00 -8.43
CA LEU A 4 -5.49 -30.06 -7.99
C LEU A 4 -4.80 -30.48 -6.68
N LYS A 5 -3.47 -30.49 -6.66
CA LYS A 5 -2.64 -30.69 -5.46
C LYS A 5 -2.74 -29.47 -4.54
N GLN A 6 -2.52 -29.66 -3.24
CA GLN A 6 -2.59 -28.55 -2.27
C GLN A 6 -1.61 -27.41 -2.61
N ALA A 7 -0.42 -27.73 -3.13
CA ALA A 7 0.55 -26.74 -3.59
C ALA A 7 0.00 -25.86 -4.72
N GLN A 8 -0.71 -26.46 -5.69
CA GLN A 8 -1.35 -25.74 -6.79
C GLN A 8 -2.46 -24.82 -6.27
N LEU A 9 -3.29 -25.29 -5.32
CA LEU A 9 -4.31 -24.43 -4.70
C LEU A 9 -3.70 -23.25 -3.93
N LYS A 10 -2.57 -23.46 -3.24
CA LYS A 10 -1.83 -22.37 -2.58
C LYS A 10 -1.31 -21.36 -3.61
N LEU A 11 -0.80 -21.82 -4.74
CA LEU A 11 -0.34 -20.95 -5.83
C LEU A 11 -1.49 -20.17 -6.46
N ILE A 12 -2.62 -20.81 -6.75
CA ILE A 12 -3.83 -20.15 -7.26
C ILE A 12 -4.33 -19.11 -6.25
N ALA A 13 -4.47 -19.49 -4.98
CA ALA A 13 -4.86 -18.56 -3.93
C ALA A 13 -3.91 -17.36 -3.86
N PHE A 14 -2.60 -17.59 -3.93
CA PHE A 14 -1.59 -16.54 -3.94
C PHE A 14 -1.71 -15.60 -5.15
N LYS A 15 -1.86 -16.16 -6.36
CA LYS A 15 -2.04 -15.39 -7.61
C LYS A 15 -3.36 -14.59 -7.61
N CYS A 16 -4.35 -15.00 -6.84
CA CYS A 16 -5.61 -14.27 -6.63
C CYS A 16 -5.59 -13.37 -5.39
N GLY A 17 -4.45 -13.18 -4.71
CA GLY A 17 -4.37 -12.34 -3.52
C GLY A 17 -5.09 -12.89 -2.29
N LEU A 18 -5.46 -14.17 -2.29
CA LEU A 18 -6.17 -14.87 -1.22
C LEU A 18 -5.21 -15.45 -0.17
N ALA A 19 -5.75 -15.76 1.02
CA ALA A 19 -4.99 -16.47 2.03
C ALA A 19 -4.56 -17.86 1.54
N THR A 20 -3.30 -18.24 1.78
CA THR A 20 -2.69 -19.49 1.35
C THR A 20 -2.57 -20.54 2.47
N SER A 21 -3.01 -20.19 3.68
CA SER A 21 -3.06 -21.08 4.83
C SER A 21 -4.30 -21.99 4.78
N GLY A 22 -4.20 -23.14 5.45
CA GLY A 22 -5.27 -24.12 5.60
C GLY A 22 -5.07 -25.41 4.79
N THR A 23 -6.02 -26.33 5.01
CA THR A 23 -6.10 -27.62 4.34
C THR A 23 -6.59 -27.48 2.90
N LYS A 24 -6.46 -28.54 2.09
CA LYS A 24 -6.94 -28.58 0.70
C LYS A 24 -8.43 -28.17 0.58
N PRO A 25 -9.37 -28.69 1.39
CA PRO A 25 -10.78 -28.27 1.32
C PRO A 25 -11.00 -26.79 1.64
N ILE A 26 -10.29 -26.25 2.63
CA ILE A 26 -10.40 -24.84 3.03
C ILE A 26 -9.93 -23.91 1.91
N LEU A 27 -8.81 -24.25 1.27
CA LEU A 27 -8.29 -23.48 0.13
C LEU A 27 -9.27 -23.50 -1.05
N LEU A 28 -9.82 -24.68 -1.37
CA LEU A 28 -10.79 -24.83 -2.45
C LEU A 28 -12.06 -24.02 -2.18
N ALA A 29 -12.64 -24.14 -0.99
CA ALA A 29 -13.84 -23.40 -0.60
C ALA A 29 -13.61 -21.88 -0.68
N ARG A 30 -12.44 -21.39 -0.24
CA ARG A 30 -12.08 -19.98 -0.32
C ARG A 30 -11.97 -19.47 -1.75
N ILE A 31 -11.31 -20.23 -2.64
CA ILE A 31 -11.18 -19.88 -4.04
C ILE A 31 -12.57 -19.85 -4.69
N LEU A 32 -13.37 -20.90 -4.51
CA LEU A 32 -14.72 -20.99 -5.07
C LEU A 32 -15.63 -19.86 -4.58
N HIS A 33 -15.61 -19.57 -3.29
CA HIS A 33 -16.39 -18.48 -2.71
C HIS A 33 -16.05 -17.14 -3.36
N GLU A 34 -14.76 -16.84 -3.53
CA GLU A 34 -14.33 -15.59 -4.15
C GLU A 34 -14.69 -15.51 -5.64
N LEU A 35 -14.54 -16.61 -6.39
CA LEU A 35 -14.93 -16.66 -7.80
C LEU A 35 -16.44 -16.46 -7.94
N ASN A 36 -17.26 -17.12 -7.12
CA ASN A 36 -18.71 -16.94 -7.13
C ASN A 36 -19.13 -15.50 -6.78
N ARG A 37 -18.43 -14.89 -5.81
CA ARG A 37 -18.65 -13.48 -5.44
C ARG A 37 -18.42 -12.54 -6.62
N ILE A 38 -17.34 -12.75 -7.37
CA ILE A 38 -17.01 -11.91 -8.54
C ILE A 38 -17.95 -12.20 -9.71
N ALA A 39 -18.32 -13.45 -9.94
CA ALA A 39 -19.28 -13.83 -10.97
C ALA A 39 -20.66 -13.19 -10.75
N SER A 40 -21.03 -12.94 -9.48
CA SER A 40 -22.29 -12.30 -9.10
C SER A 40 -22.23 -10.77 -9.07
N ALA A 41 -21.05 -10.18 -9.25
CA ALA A 41 -20.89 -8.73 -9.22
C ALA A 41 -21.37 -8.09 -10.54
N PRO A 42 -22.08 -6.95 -10.50
CA PRO A 42 -22.56 -6.30 -11.71
C PRO A 42 -21.38 -5.90 -12.62
N ALA A 43 -21.52 -6.15 -13.92
CA ALA A 43 -20.48 -6.00 -14.95
C ALA A 43 -20.07 -4.54 -15.28
N ASN A 44 -20.30 -3.59 -14.38
CA ASN A 44 -20.47 -2.18 -14.75
C ASN A 44 -19.48 -1.23 -14.11
N ASN A 45 -18.18 -1.45 -14.27
CA ASN A 45 -17.24 -0.33 -14.20
C ASN A 45 -16.10 -0.54 -15.20
N VAL A 46 -16.29 0.06 -16.38
CA VAL A 46 -15.27 0.16 -17.44
C VAL A 46 -14.02 0.84 -16.92
N CYS A 47 -14.19 1.82 -16.02
CA CYS A 47 -13.12 2.52 -15.33
C CYS A 47 -13.26 2.36 -13.82
N GLN A 48 -12.17 1.96 -13.17
CA GLN A 48 -12.05 1.89 -11.73
C GLN A 48 -10.96 2.84 -11.27
N ARG A 49 -11.19 3.56 -10.19
CA ARG A 49 -10.17 4.34 -9.50
C ARG A 49 -9.79 3.64 -8.20
N ILE A 50 -8.53 3.28 -8.07
CA ILE A 50 -8.01 2.50 -6.96
C ILE A 50 -7.09 3.38 -6.14
N LEU A 51 -7.44 3.64 -4.88
CA LEU A 51 -6.56 4.29 -3.92
C LEU A 51 -5.85 3.20 -3.11
N SER A 52 -4.53 3.12 -3.21
CA SER A 52 -3.69 2.21 -2.42
C SER A 52 -2.95 3.00 -1.36
N ILE A 53 -3.13 2.63 -0.10
CA ILE A 53 -2.54 3.27 1.07
C ILE A 53 -1.56 2.31 1.73
N ASP A 54 -0.33 2.77 1.87
CA ASP A 54 0.66 2.19 2.78
C ASP A 54 0.62 2.95 4.11
N MET A 55 0.37 2.20 5.18
CA MET A 55 -0.02 2.78 6.46
C MET A 55 1.18 3.37 7.21
N GLY A 56 1.02 4.63 7.62
CA GLY A 56 1.95 5.34 8.47
C GLY A 56 1.27 6.55 9.09
N ILE A 57 1.86 7.13 10.14
CA ILE A 57 1.42 8.45 10.64
C ILE A 57 2.33 9.54 10.09
N ARG A 58 3.66 9.38 10.22
CA ARG A 58 4.64 10.35 9.70
C ARG A 58 5.13 10.06 8.29
N ASN A 59 4.77 8.91 7.75
CA ASN A 59 5.26 8.38 6.48
C ASN A 59 4.14 7.69 5.69
N LEU A 60 2.90 8.17 5.81
CA LEU A 60 1.78 7.61 5.06
C LEU A 60 2.04 7.81 3.57
N ALA A 61 2.12 6.74 2.80
CA ALA A 61 2.24 6.84 1.35
C ALA A 61 0.96 6.37 0.69
N TYR A 62 0.58 7.02 -0.41
CA TYR A 62 -0.54 6.57 -1.20
C TYR A 62 -0.30 6.72 -2.69
N CYS A 63 -0.94 5.83 -3.44
CA CYS A 63 -0.97 5.83 -4.89
C CYS A 63 -2.41 5.69 -5.37
N THR A 64 -2.85 6.58 -6.27
CA THR A 64 -4.15 6.49 -6.94
C THR A 64 -3.94 6.03 -8.37
N LEU A 65 -4.60 4.94 -8.76
CA LEU A 65 -4.49 4.30 -10.07
C LEU A 65 -5.85 4.32 -10.77
N ASP A 66 -5.88 4.87 -11.97
CA ASP A 66 -7.01 4.78 -12.88
C ASP A 66 -6.84 3.53 -13.77
N VAL A 67 -7.78 2.61 -13.67
CA VAL A 67 -7.79 1.32 -14.36
C VAL A 67 -8.92 1.32 -15.35
N ASN A 68 -8.60 1.31 -16.64
CA ASN A 68 -9.58 1.15 -17.72
C ASN A 68 -9.44 -0.25 -18.31
N LEU A 69 -10.54 -0.99 -18.44
CA LEU A 69 -10.53 -2.33 -19.04
C LEU A 69 -10.09 -2.34 -20.51
N ASN A 70 -10.20 -1.20 -21.19
CA ASN A 70 -9.78 -1.02 -22.58
C ASN A 70 -8.31 -0.59 -22.70
N CYS A 71 -7.65 -0.23 -21.60
CA CYS A 71 -6.24 0.12 -21.59
C CYS A 71 -5.43 -1.00 -20.91
N PRO A 72 -4.33 -1.47 -21.51
CA PRO A 72 -3.57 -2.58 -20.96
C PRO A 72 -2.93 -2.22 -19.60
N SER A 73 -2.53 -0.96 -19.44
CA SER A 73 -1.81 -0.43 -18.28
C SER A 73 -2.64 0.57 -17.45
N PRO A 74 -2.63 0.45 -16.11
CA PRO A 74 -3.16 1.47 -15.22
C PRO A 74 -2.42 2.81 -15.34
N LYS A 75 -3.14 3.91 -15.16
CA LYS A 75 -2.60 5.27 -15.15
C LYS A 75 -2.47 5.76 -13.71
N ILE A 76 -1.26 6.18 -13.31
CA ILE A 76 -1.01 6.76 -11.99
C ILE A 76 -1.57 8.18 -11.96
N HIS A 77 -2.62 8.40 -11.19
CA HIS A 77 -3.29 9.69 -11.02
C HIS A 77 -2.61 10.54 -9.94
N ALA A 78 -2.22 9.94 -8.83
CA ALA A 78 -1.52 10.60 -7.72
C ALA A 78 -0.56 9.62 -7.05
N TRP A 79 0.62 10.09 -6.65
CA TRP A 79 1.61 9.27 -5.96
C TRP A 79 2.40 10.12 -4.98
N ARG A 80 2.14 10.01 -3.67
CA ARG A 80 2.63 10.97 -2.67
C ARG A 80 2.95 10.31 -1.33
N ASN A 81 3.91 10.89 -0.61
CA ASN A 81 4.16 10.63 0.81
C ASN A 81 3.62 11.81 1.64
N LEU A 82 2.93 11.52 2.73
CA LEU A 82 2.29 12.47 3.63
C LEU A 82 2.76 12.20 5.06
N SER A 83 3.28 13.25 5.70
CA SER A 83 3.38 13.29 7.16
C SER A 83 2.06 13.82 7.70
N VAL A 84 1.32 12.98 8.41
CA VAL A 84 0.02 13.32 8.99
C VAL A 84 0.26 13.96 10.35
N SER A 85 0.23 15.29 10.39
CA SER A 85 0.36 16.06 11.64
C SER A 85 -0.89 15.88 12.50
N MET A 86 -0.71 15.33 13.71
CA MET A 86 -1.80 15.14 14.68
C MET A 86 -1.86 16.31 15.65
N THR A 87 -2.86 17.18 15.49
CA THR A 87 -3.07 18.33 16.37
C THR A 87 -4.08 18.01 17.48
N PRO A 88 -3.85 18.45 18.74
CA PRO A 88 -4.83 18.32 19.83
C PRO A 88 -6.18 18.96 19.47
N VAL A 89 -7.30 18.29 19.74
CA VAL A 89 -8.66 18.82 19.50
C VAL A 89 -9.00 20.00 20.42
N ASN A 90 -8.40 20.04 21.63
CA ASN A 90 -8.64 21.07 22.64
C ASN A 90 -7.36 21.83 23.00
N PRO A 91 -6.98 22.89 22.28
CA PRO A 91 -6.03 23.87 22.78
C PRO A 91 -6.75 24.81 23.76
N VAL A 92 -7.20 24.32 24.93
CA VAL A 92 -7.65 25.24 25.99
C VAL A 92 -6.39 25.88 26.59
N ILE A 93 -5.93 26.98 25.98
CA ILE A 93 -5.70 28.31 26.59
C ILE A 93 -5.67 29.33 25.43
N GLN A 94 -6.83 29.78 24.96
CA GLN A 94 -6.97 31.12 24.40
C GLN A 94 -7.30 32.03 25.57
N ASP A 95 -6.28 32.46 26.30
CA ASP A 95 -6.24 33.68 27.15
C ASP A 95 -4.91 33.72 27.90
N ALA A 96 -3.84 33.96 27.16
CA ALA A 96 -2.65 34.65 27.65
C ALA A 96 -1.88 35.15 26.43
N LYS A 97 -1.99 36.44 26.16
CA LYS A 97 -1.03 37.14 25.31
C LYS A 97 0.37 36.95 25.93
N GLU A 98 1.37 36.87 25.04
CA GLU A 98 2.81 36.95 25.35
C GLU A 98 3.46 35.68 25.93
N GLN A 99 3.91 34.80 25.02
CA GLN A 99 5.33 34.39 24.96
C GLN A 99 5.58 33.61 23.66
N GLN A 100 6.31 34.25 22.74
CA GLN A 100 6.89 33.62 21.58
C GLN A 100 8.03 32.69 22.02
N GLN A 101 7.69 31.48 22.43
CA GLN A 101 8.54 30.31 22.23
C GLN A 101 7.72 29.31 21.44
N THR A 102 8.18 29.00 20.23
CA THR A 102 7.69 27.91 19.39
C THR A 102 7.88 26.57 20.11
N LEU A 103 7.04 26.29 21.09
CA LEU A 103 6.78 24.93 21.57
C LEU A 103 6.14 24.22 20.39
N GLN A 104 6.92 23.39 19.69
CA GLN A 104 6.39 22.44 18.73
C GLN A 104 5.25 21.70 19.43
N ALA A 105 4.01 21.95 19.00
CA ALA A 105 2.84 21.32 19.61
C ALA A 105 3.09 19.80 19.59
N LYS A 106 3.22 19.21 20.78
CA LYS A 106 3.51 17.78 20.93
C LYS A 106 2.38 17.02 20.24
N GLU A 107 2.72 16.20 19.24
CA GLU A 107 1.73 15.41 18.50
C GLU A 107 0.81 14.65 19.45
N ALA A 108 -0.50 14.80 19.23
CA ALA A 108 -1.53 14.18 20.06
C ALA A 108 -2.02 12.89 19.40
N PHE A 109 -1.64 11.75 19.98
CA PHE A 109 -2.02 10.42 19.49
C PHE A 109 -3.21 9.82 20.25
N ASP A 110 -4.03 10.64 20.89
CA ASP A 110 -5.26 10.16 21.51
C ASP A 110 -6.35 9.89 20.44
N PRO A 111 -7.33 9.02 20.73
CA PRO A 111 -8.36 8.66 19.76
C PRO A 111 -9.15 9.84 19.20
N ALA A 112 -9.40 10.90 19.98
CA ALA A 112 -10.20 12.04 19.55
C ALA A 112 -9.45 12.87 18.50
N SER A 113 -8.19 13.22 18.78
CA SER A 113 -7.31 13.90 17.82
C SER A 113 -7.09 13.09 16.55
N MET A 114 -6.79 11.80 16.69
CA MET A 114 -6.59 10.94 15.52
C MET A 114 -7.86 10.79 14.69
N SER A 115 -9.04 10.80 15.30
CA SER A 115 -10.32 10.73 14.60
C SER A 115 -10.59 11.98 13.76
N VAL A 116 -10.34 13.17 14.31
CA VAL A 116 -10.49 14.44 13.57
C VAL A 116 -9.52 14.48 12.39
N THR A 117 -8.24 14.17 12.63
CA THR A 117 -7.22 14.18 11.58
C THR A 117 -7.50 13.13 10.51
N ALA A 118 -7.91 11.91 10.87
CA ALA A 118 -8.29 10.86 9.94
C ALA A 118 -9.49 11.26 9.07
N TYR A 119 -10.51 11.88 9.68
CA TYR A 119 -11.70 12.36 8.97
C TYR A 119 -11.33 13.42 7.92
N ASN A 120 -10.57 14.45 8.32
CA ASN A 120 -10.14 15.50 7.40
C ASN A 120 -9.25 14.94 6.28
N LEU A 121 -8.29 14.06 6.62
CA LEU A 121 -7.43 13.39 5.64
C LEU A 121 -8.26 12.63 4.60
N LEU A 122 -9.27 11.86 5.04
CA LEU A 122 -10.15 11.13 4.14
C LEU A 122 -10.99 12.07 3.27
N ARG A 123 -11.68 13.04 3.88
CA ARG A 123 -12.64 13.90 3.18
C ARG A 123 -11.99 14.89 2.23
N GLU A 124 -10.86 15.46 2.61
CA GLU A 124 -10.24 16.56 1.89
C GLU A 124 -9.17 16.09 0.91
N LYS A 125 -8.55 14.92 1.14
CA LYS A 125 -7.43 14.43 0.32
C LYS A 125 -7.71 13.08 -0.32
N LEU A 126 -7.90 12.04 0.50
CA LEU A 126 -7.88 10.66 0.00
C LEU A 126 -9.14 10.27 -0.80
N LEU A 127 -10.30 10.79 -0.42
CA LEU A 127 -11.56 10.53 -1.12
C LEU A 127 -11.96 11.65 -2.10
N TYR A 128 -11.13 12.70 -2.23
CA TYR A 128 -11.41 13.85 -3.11
C TYR A 128 -11.69 13.40 -4.55
N ASP A 129 -10.83 12.51 -5.08
CA ASP A 129 -10.96 11.97 -6.43
C ASP A 129 -11.96 10.82 -6.54
N LYS A 130 -12.78 10.55 -5.51
CA LYS A 130 -13.84 9.55 -5.49
C LYS A 130 -13.36 8.14 -5.92
N PRO A 131 -12.36 7.55 -5.22
CA PRO A 131 -11.90 6.21 -5.55
C PRO A 131 -13.04 5.19 -5.43
N THR A 132 -13.10 4.23 -6.35
CA THR A 132 -14.04 3.10 -6.29
C THR A 132 -13.61 2.05 -5.28
N HIS A 133 -12.30 1.93 -5.05
CA HIS A 133 -11.70 0.99 -4.11
C HIS A 133 -10.64 1.70 -3.30
N VAL A 134 -10.62 1.46 -1.99
CA VAL A 134 -9.56 1.88 -1.07
C VAL A 134 -8.89 0.62 -0.56
N ILE A 135 -7.62 0.46 -0.89
CA ILE A 135 -6.78 -0.67 -0.51
C ILE A 135 -5.89 -0.19 0.63
N ILE A 136 -5.90 -0.91 1.74
CA ILE A 136 -5.11 -0.58 2.93
C ILE A 136 -4.27 -1.81 3.29
N GLU A 137 -2.95 -1.66 3.39
CA GLU A 137 -2.13 -2.73 3.97
C GLU A 137 -2.44 -2.83 5.46
N GLN A 138 -2.70 -4.04 5.95
CA GLN A 138 -2.90 -4.24 7.39
C GLN A 138 -1.57 -4.05 8.13
N GLN A 139 -1.53 -3.23 9.15
CA GLN A 139 -0.34 -3.12 9.98
C GLN A 139 -0.21 -4.35 10.89
N ARG A 140 1.00 -4.91 10.98
CA ARG A 140 1.28 -6.04 11.90
C ARG A 140 1.36 -5.56 13.34
N PHE A 141 0.67 -6.25 14.24
CA PHE A 141 0.77 -6.06 15.69
C PHE A 141 2.16 -6.37 16.26
N ARG A 142 2.93 -7.26 15.63
CA ARG A 142 4.27 -7.62 16.10
C ARG A 142 5.25 -7.60 14.94
N SER A 143 6.37 -6.92 15.13
CA SER A 143 7.51 -6.94 14.23
C SER A 143 8.58 -7.91 14.75
N MET A 144 9.22 -8.64 13.83
CA MET A 144 10.35 -9.56 14.09
C MET A 144 10.14 -10.60 15.21
N GLY A 145 8.91 -11.02 15.48
CA GLY A 145 8.64 -12.02 16.51
C GLY A 145 8.86 -11.52 17.95
N GLY A 146 8.93 -10.20 18.16
CA GLY A 146 9.04 -9.61 19.49
C GLY A 146 7.87 -10.02 20.38
N ARG A 147 8.15 -10.23 21.68
CA ARG A 147 7.12 -10.55 22.68
C ARG A 147 6.18 -9.37 22.94
N HIS A 148 6.69 -8.15 22.81
CA HIS A 148 5.97 -6.91 23.07
C HIS A 148 5.53 -6.22 21.77
N ILE A 149 4.43 -5.48 21.87
CA ILE A 149 3.93 -4.59 20.81
C ILE A 149 4.53 -3.21 21.07
N PHE A 150 5.13 -2.60 20.05
CA PHE A 150 5.70 -1.26 20.19
C PHE A 150 4.60 -0.19 20.20
N GLU A 151 4.81 0.88 20.95
CA GLU A 151 3.87 2.00 21.03
C GLU A 151 3.53 2.58 19.65
N TRP A 152 4.54 2.74 18.78
CA TRP A 152 4.31 3.21 17.41
C TRP A 152 3.38 2.28 16.61
N THR A 153 3.51 0.97 16.79
CA THR A 153 2.61 -0.02 16.17
C THR A 153 1.19 0.13 16.68
N ILE A 154 1.00 0.38 17.97
CA ILE A 154 -0.34 0.63 18.54
C ILE A 154 -0.96 1.88 17.92
N ARG A 155 -0.18 2.97 17.79
CA ARG A 155 -0.66 4.22 17.18
C ARG A 155 -1.06 4.01 15.72
N VAL A 156 -0.24 3.35 14.90
CA VAL A 156 -0.59 3.07 13.50
C VAL A 156 -1.81 2.17 13.40
N ASN A 157 -1.91 1.09 14.20
CA ASN A 157 -3.08 0.21 14.22
C ASN A 157 -4.35 0.96 14.63
N MET A 158 -4.25 1.88 15.59
CA MET A 158 -5.37 2.73 16.00
C MET A 158 -5.79 3.66 14.87
N PHE A 159 -4.83 4.27 14.17
CA PHE A 159 -5.12 5.09 12.98
C PHE A 159 -5.80 4.28 11.87
N GLU A 160 -5.30 3.09 11.57
CA GLU A 160 -5.89 2.16 10.61
C GLU A 160 -7.34 1.84 10.98
N ALA A 161 -7.60 1.47 12.24
CA ALA A 161 -8.93 1.16 12.74
C ALA A 161 -9.89 2.35 12.61
N ILE A 162 -9.43 3.57 12.93
CA ILE A 162 -10.19 4.81 12.77
C ILE A 162 -10.52 5.05 11.29
N LEU A 163 -9.56 4.91 10.38
CA LEU A 163 -9.79 5.06 8.93
C LEU A 163 -10.85 4.07 8.45
N HIS A 164 -10.75 2.79 8.85
CA HIS A 164 -11.74 1.77 8.54
C HIS A 164 -13.13 2.13 9.07
N GLY A 165 -13.21 2.62 10.31
CA GLY A 165 -14.46 3.08 10.92
C GLY A 165 -15.10 4.22 10.13
N ILE A 166 -14.33 5.26 9.80
CA ILE A 166 -14.82 6.41 9.03
C ILE A 166 -15.26 5.98 7.62
N LEU A 167 -14.48 5.16 6.92
CA LEU A 167 -14.85 4.65 5.59
C LEU A 167 -16.14 3.81 5.64
N CYS A 168 -16.33 3.02 6.68
CA CYS A 168 -17.56 2.27 6.90
C CYS A 168 -18.76 3.22 7.08
N THR A 169 -18.63 4.24 7.93
CA THR A 169 -19.65 5.26 8.17
C THR A 169 -19.99 6.03 6.89
N LEU A 170 -18.99 6.55 6.18
CA LEU A 170 -19.18 7.30 4.94
C LEU A 170 -19.87 6.47 3.84
N LYS A 171 -19.64 5.16 3.83
CA LYS A 171 -20.34 4.23 2.94
C LYS A 171 -21.79 3.98 3.36
N ALA A 172 -22.04 3.74 4.64
CA ALA A 172 -23.38 3.53 5.16
C ALA A 172 -24.28 4.78 4.95
N GLU A 173 -23.69 5.96 5.09
CA GLU A 173 -24.34 7.26 4.85
C GLU A 173 -24.43 7.63 3.37
N LYS A 174 -23.95 6.77 2.46
CA LYS A 174 -23.95 6.98 1.00
C LYS A 174 -23.18 8.22 0.53
N ILE A 175 -22.28 8.74 1.37
CA ILE A 175 -21.38 9.84 0.99
C ILE A 175 -20.27 9.33 0.07
N TRP A 176 -19.87 8.06 0.25
CA TRP A 176 -18.89 7.39 -0.61
C TRP A 176 -19.33 5.95 -0.90
N ASN A 177 -19.54 5.60 -2.17
CA ASN A 177 -20.05 4.27 -2.57
C ASN A 177 -18.97 3.25 -2.92
N GLY A 178 -17.72 3.46 -2.52
CA GLY A 178 -16.64 2.54 -2.84
C GLY A 178 -16.55 1.33 -1.90
N THR A 179 -15.48 0.56 -2.05
CA THR A 179 -15.21 -0.63 -1.24
C THR A 179 -13.83 -0.54 -0.61
N VAL A 180 -13.72 -0.92 0.66
CA VAL A 180 -12.44 -1.03 1.36
C VAL A 180 -11.94 -2.46 1.27
N VAL A 181 -10.67 -2.63 0.90
CA VAL A 181 -10.00 -3.93 0.80
C VAL A 181 -8.75 -3.91 1.67
N SER A 182 -8.71 -4.78 2.67
CA SER A 182 -7.49 -4.97 3.47
C SER A 182 -6.56 -5.98 2.80
N VAL A 183 -5.30 -5.58 2.60
CA VAL A 183 -4.26 -6.45 2.06
C VAL A 183 -3.42 -7.00 3.19
N ALA A 184 -3.29 -8.32 3.24
CA ALA A 184 -2.47 -8.94 4.27
C ALA A 184 -0.98 -8.65 4.01
N PRO A 185 -0.20 -8.42 5.08
CA PRO A 185 1.24 -8.23 4.96
C PRO A 185 1.92 -9.43 4.30
N LEU A 186 3.07 -9.20 3.67
CA LEU A 186 3.89 -10.25 3.02
C LEU A 186 3.27 -10.89 1.77
N ARG A 187 2.18 -10.34 1.21
CA ARG A 187 1.67 -10.82 -0.08
C ARG A 187 2.30 -10.10 -1.26
N VAL A 188 2.37 -8.77 -1.18
CA VAL A 188 2.83 -7.90 -2.29
C VAL A 188 4.29 -8.17 -2.65
N GLY A 189 5.19 -8.17 -1.65
CA GLY A 189 6.63 -8.38 -1.89
C GLY A 189 6.93 -9.70 -2.62
N PRO A 190 6.55 -10.88 -2.08
CA PRO A 190 6.75 -12.15 -2.75
C PRO A 190 6.03 -12.29 -4.09
N PHE A 191 4.93 -11.54 -4.30
CA PHE A 191 4.17 -11.61 -5.55
C PHE A 191 4.99 -11.02 -6.71
N TRP A 192 5.70 -9.93 -6.46
CA TRP A 192 6.53 -9.27 -7.47
C TRP A 192 7.96 -9.81 -7.55
N LEU A 193 8.56 -10.09 -6.40
CA LEU A 193 10.00 -10.40 -6.30
C LEU A 193 10.30 -11.90 -6.21
N GLY A 194 9.26 -12.74 -6.15
CA GLY A 194 9.39 -14.15 -5.81
C GLY A 194 9.73 -14.36 -4.32
N ARG A 195 9.83 -15.62 -3.91
CA ARG A 195 10.28 -15.97 -2.55
C ARG A 195 11.80 -15.90 -2.49
N ASP A 196 12.29 -15.27 -1.44
CA ASP A 196 13.72 -15.21 -1.14
C ASP A 196 14.05 -16.45 -0.30
N ASP A 197 14.56 -17.52 -0.94
CA ASP A 197 14.93 -18.78 -0.27
C ASP A 197 16.28 -18.68 0.47
N ASP A 198 16.93 -17.52 0.42
CA ASP A 198 18.26 -17.28 0.95
C ASP A 198 18.24 -17.06 2.48
N LYS A 199 18.77 -18.02 3.23
CA LYS A 199 18.75 -18.10 4.72
C LYS A 199 19.69 -17.11 5.44
N ARG A 200 20.10 -16.01 4.80
CA ARG A 200 20.99 -14.99 5.41
C ARG A 200 20.25 -14.18 6.48
N SER A 201 21.00 -13.42 7.29
CA SER A 201 20.45 -12.70 8.46
C SER A 201 19.24 -11.80 8.10
N THR A 202 18.22 -11.79 8.98
CA THR A 202 16.92 -11.15 8.72
C THR A 202 17.01 -9.65 8.44
N LYS A 203 17.96 -8.93 9.06
CA LYS A 203 18.18 -7.49 8.83
C LYS A 203 18.67 -7.21 7.41
N ASN A 204 19.62 -8.01 6.92
CA ASN A 204 20.13 -7.87 5.55
C ASN A 204 19.07 -8.25 4.51
N VAL A 205 18.23 -9.23 4.81
CA VAL A 205 17.10 -9.62 3.94
C VAL A 205 16.07 -8.50 3.85
N ALA A 206 15.70 -7.86 4.96
CA ALA A 206 14.75 -6.75 4.95
C ALA A 206 15.26 -5.56 4.12
N PHE A 207 16.50 -5.12 4.36
CA PHE A 207 17.13 -4.05 3.57
C PHE A 207 17.22 -4.39 2.08
N ARG A 208 17.66 -5.61 1.76
CA ARG A 208 17.73 -6.11 0.37
C ARG A 208 16.36 -6.09 -0.30
N ASN A 209 15.30 -6.53 0.38
CA ASN A 209 13.95 -6.52 -0.17
C ASN A 209 13.43 -5.10 -0.40
N LYS A 210 13.67 -4.16 0.51
CA LYS A 210 13.34 -2.74 0.29
C LYS A 210 14.01 -2.21 -0.97
N ARG A 211 15.32 -2.46 -1.12
CA ARG A 211 16.07 -2.04 -2.32
C ARG A 211 15.54 -2.70 -3.59
N ARG A 212 15.26 -4.02 -3.57
CA ARG A 212 14.70 -4.75 -4.73
C ARG A 212 13.34 -4.21 -5.17
N LYS A 213 12.48 -3.78 -4.24
CA LYS A 213 11.19 -3.14 -4.56
C LYS A 213 11.40 -1.81 -5.27
N ILE A 214 12.29 -0.97 -4.72
CA ILE A 214 12.63 0.33 -5.31
C ILE A 214 13.21 0.13 -6.71
N ASP A 215 14.17 -0.78 -6.87
CA ASP A 215 14.82 -1.07 -8.15
C ASP A 215 13.81 -1.61 -9.18
N LEU A 216 12.85 -2.45 -8.75
CA LEU A 216 11.76 -2.92 -9.61
C LEU A 216 10.91 -1.75 -10.12
N VAL A 217 10.44 -0.88 -9.22
CA VAL A 217 9.64 0.30 -9.60
C VAL A 217 10.43 1.21 -10.54
N LYS A 218 11.71 1.45 -10.27
CA LYS A 218 12.57 2.23 -11.19
C LYS A 218 12.64 1.61 -12.57
N SER A 219 12.87 0.31 -12.66
CA SER A 219 12.92 -0.39 -13.96
C SER A 219 11.63 -0.21 -14.76
N TRP A 220 10.48 -0.11 -14.10
CA TRP A 220 9.20 0.13 -14.78
C TRP A 220 9.04 1.55 -15.26
N LEU A 221 9.57 2.52 -14.52
CA LEU A 221 9.57 3.95 -14.86
C LEU A 221 10.58 4.29 -15.96
N GLU A 222 11.76 3.67 -15.96
CA GLU A 222 12.85 3.98 -16.90
C GLU A 222 12.66 3.34 -18.27
N ASN A 223 12.20 2.09 -18.33
CA ASN A 223 12.14 1.34 -19.60
C ASN A 223 10.85 1.61 -20.41
N GLU A 224 10.13 2.72 -20.13
CA GLU A 224 8.80 3.03 -20.68
C GLU A 224 7.88 1.79 -20.75
N THR A 225 7.92 0.98 -19.68
CA THR A 225 7.24 -0.31 -19.71
C THR A 225 5.72 -0.13 -19.79
N SER A 226 5.03 -1.07 -20.44
CA SER A 226 3.56 -1.11 -20.46
C SER A 226 2.94 -1.54 -19.13
N ILE A 227 3.64 -1.39 -18.01
CA ILE A 227 3.12 -1.75 -16.67
C ILE A 227 2.27 -0.61 -16.11
N VAL A 228 2.71 0.64 -16.25
CA VAL A 228 2.01 1.84 -15.75
C VAL A 228 2.17 3.03 -16.69
N GLN A 229 1.18 3.91 -16.70
CA GLN A 229 1.24 5.20 -17.38
C GLN A 229 1.32 6.32 -16.35
N LEU A 230 2.11 7.36 -16.62
CA LEU A 230 2.21 8.53 -15.76
C LEU A 230 1.11 9.54 -16.11
N GLY A 231 0.31 9.92 -15.12
CA GLY A 231 -0.99 10.47 -15.43
C GLY A 231 -1.08 11.98 -15.67
N ASN A 232 -0.11 12.71 -15.13
CA ASN A 232 -0.04 14.17 -15.13
C ASN A 232 1.40 14.62 -14.77
N ASN A 233 1.65 15.93 -14.84
CA ASN A 233 2.95 16.53 -14.58
C ASN A 233 3.45 16.34 -13.14
N GLU A 234 2.55 16.30 -12.16
CA GLU A 234 2.94 16.08 -10.76
C GLU A 234 3.51 14.66 -10.58
N VAL A 235 2.83 13.66 -11.16
CA VAL A 235 3.29 12.27 -11.13
C VAL A 235 4.58 12.09 -11.92
N LEU A 236 4.75 12.81 -13.03
CA LEU A 236 6.01 12.84 -13.79
C LEU A 236 7.16 13.38 -12.93
N ASP A 237 6.98 14.49 -12.23
CA ASP A 237 7.98 15.05 -11.32
C ASP A 237 8.33 14.08 -10.18
N VAL A 238 7.34 13.41 -9.59
CA VAL A 238 7.60 12.37 -8.57
C VAL A 238 8.39 11.21 -9.17
N ALA A 239 8.03 10.73 -10.37
CA ALA A 239 8.72 9.64 -11.05
C ALA A 239 10.18 10.01 -11.39
N GLU A 240 10.42 11.23 -11.88
CA GLU A 240 11.77 11.73 -12.14
C GLU A 240 12.62 11.82 -10.87
N ARG A 241 12.06 12.36 -9.77
CA ARG A 241 12.77 12.40 -8.48
C ARG A 241 13.06 10.99 -7.97
N PHE A 242 12.09 10.08 -8.14
CA PHE A 242 12.21 8.69 -7.73
C PHE A 242 13.36 7.98 -8.46
N THR A 243 13.51 8.15 -9.78
CA THR A 243 14.61 7.55 -10.56
C THR A 243 15.95 8.23 -10.30
N LYS A 244 15.99 9.58 -10.23
CA LYS A 244 17.22 10.37 -9.98
C LYS A 244 17.82 10.15 -8.57
N SER A 245 17.03 9.76 -7.58
CA SER A 245 17.44 9.60 -6.18
C SER A 245 18.58 8.59 -5.92
N SER A 246 19.03 7.84 -6.93
CA SER A 246 20.12 6.85 -6.76
C SER A 246 21.26 6.93 -7.77
N THR A 247 21.18 7.81 -8.77
CA THR A 247 22.27 8.02 -9.75
C THR A 247 23.33 9.01 -9.26
N SER A 248 23.10 9.74 -8.17
CA SER A 248 24.06 10.70 -7.60
C SER A 248 25.27 10.09 -6.88
N ARG A 249 25.55 8.78 -7.02
CA ARG A 249 26.61 8.09 -6.24
C ARG A 249 27.70 7.37 -7.02
N SER A 250 27.78 7.49 -8.35
CA SER A 250 28.90 6.88 -9.10
C SER A 250 30.15 7.77 -9.24
N SER A 251 30.22 8.94 -8.58
CA SER A 251 31.42 9.80 -8.65
C SER A 251 31.75 10.52 -7.32
N LYS A 252 32.68 9.94 -6.54
CA LYS A 252 33.56 10.54 -5.47
C LYS A 252 32.85 11.23 -4.27
N SER A 253 33.34 11.20 -3.02
CA SER A 253 34.69 11.07 -2.46
C SER A 253 34.71 10.36 -1.09
N GLU A 254 35.89 9.88 -0.69
CA GLU A 254 36.22 9.20 0.58
C GLU A 254 36.28 10.14 1.81
N THR A 255 35.30 11.02 1.96
CA THR A 255 35.18 11.91 3.13
C THR A 255 33.72 11.95 3.58
N ALA A 256 33.24 10.83 4.12
CA ALA A 256 31.89 10.73 4.64
C ALA A 256 31.84 11.25 6.09
N SER A 257 31.14 12.36 6.30
CA SER A 257 30.68 12.80 7.61
C SER A 257 29.46 11.96 8.04
N ASP A 258 29.25 11.77 9.35
CA ASP A 258 28.14 10.99 9.93
C ASP A 258 26.73 11.53 9.56
N ASP A 259 26.63 12.77 9.05
CA ASP A 259 25.37 13.38 8.63
C ASP A 259 24.83 12.78 7.31
N ASP A 260 25.74 12.35 6.42
CA ASP A 260 25.40 11.81 5.10
C ASP A 260 24.68 10.44 5.21
N GLY A 261 25.01 9.64 6.23
CA GLY A 261 24.36 8.35 6.48
C GLY A 261 22.89 8.47 6.86
N LYS A 262 22.52 9.55 7.56
CA LYS A 262 21.15 9.78 8.03
C LYS A 262 20.24 10.18 6.87
N ASP A 263 20.70 11.06 5.98
CA ASP A 263 19.92 11.51 4.82
C ASP A 263 19.68 10.37 3.81
N ILE A 264 20.66 9.49 3.62
CA ILE A 264 20.50 8.27 2.81
C ILE A 264 19.38 7.39 3.35
N SER A 265 19.37 7.16 4.66
CA SER A 265 18.39 6.28 5.30
C SER A 265 16.97 6.86 5.19
N SER A 266 16.80 8.18 5.33
CA SER A 266 15.52 8.84 5.19
C SER A 266 15.02 8.86 3.75
N ASN A 267 15.89 9.09 2.78
CA ASN A 267 15.52 9.05 1.37
C ASN A 267 15.14 7.63 0.94
N LEU A 268 15.91 6.62 1.37
CA LEU A 268 15.56 5.23 1.11
C LEU A 268 14.22 4.84 1.73
N ALA A 269 13.92 5.30 2.95
CA ALA A 269 12.63 5.05 3.60
C ALA A 269 11.47 5.66 2.81
N LYS A 270 11.56 6.93 2.40
CA LYS A 270 10.53 7.59 1.59
C LYS A 270 10.27 6.88 0.26
N LEU A 271 11.34 6.42 -0.41
CA LEU A 271 11.23 5.67 -1.66
C LEU A 271 10.60 4.29 -1.45
N ASP A 272 10.89 3.63 -0.32
CA ASP A 272 10.27 2.35 0.05
C ASP A 272 8.77 2.53 0.27
N ASP A 273 8.33 3.53 1.04
CA ASP A 273 6.89 3.80 1.29
C ASP A 273 6.15 4.11 -0.04
N LEU A 274 6.76 4.92 -0.93
CA LEU A 274 6.22 5.17 -2.27
C LEU A 274 6.16 3.90 -3.11
N SER A 275 7.20 3.06 -3.06
CA SER A 275 7.22 1.77 -3.76
C SER A 275 6.11 0.86 -3.28
N ASP A 276 5.91 0.78 -1.96
CA ASP A 276 4.93 -0.12 -1.34
C ASP A 276 3.50 0.28 -1.69
N SER A 277 3.17 1.56 -1.61
CA SER A 277 1.84 2.04 -2.03
C SER A 277 1.53 1.75 -3.51
N LEU A 278 2.50 1.90 -4.42
CA LEU A 278 2.33 1.59 -5.85
C LEU A 278 2.26 0.08 -6.11
N LEU A 279 3.22 -0.69 -5.58
CA LEU A 279 3.30 -2.14 -5.77
C LEU A 279 2.07 -2.84 -5.20
N GLN A 280 1.52 -2.37 -4.09
CA GLN A 280 0.27 -2.88 -3.52
C GLN A 280 -0.90 -2.67 -4.48
N GLY A 281 -1.06 -1.45 -5.00
CA GLY A 281 -2.16 -1.12 -5.92
C GLY A 281 -2.09 -1.97 -7.18
N LEU A 282 -0.91 -2.11 -7.78
CA LEU A 282 -0.69 -2.95 -8.96
C LEU A 282 -0.90 -4.43 -8.67
N ALA A 283 -0.48 -4.91 -7.48
CA ALA A 283 -0.65 -6.32 -7.11
C ALA A 283 -2.13 -6.66 -7.04
N TRP A 284 -2.93 -5.79 -6.40
CA TRP A 284 -4.37 -5.97 -6.33
C TRP A 284 -5.02 -5.98 -7.73
N ILE A 285 -4.64 -5.06 -8.62
CA ILE A 285 -5.13 -5.04 -10.00
C ILE A 285 -4.81 -6.36 -10.70
N GLN A 286 -3.59 -6.87 -10.55
CA GLN A 286 -3.22 -8.15 -11.14
C GLN A 286 -3.95 -9.33 -10.52
N TRP A 287 -4.21 -9.31 -9.21
CA TRP A 287 -5.03 -10.32 -8.54
C TRP A 287 -6.46 -10.34 -9.07
N GLU A 288 -7.09 -9.18 -9.26
CA GLU A 288 -8.42 -9.10 -9.86
C GLU A 288 -8.42 -9.57 -11.32
N LYS A 289 -7.39 -9.24 -12.11
CA LYS A 289 -7.20 -9.79 -13.46
C LYS A 289 -7.10 -11.32 -13.43
N ASN A 290 -6.31 -11.87 -12.51
CA ASN A 290 -6.13 -13.32 -12.36
C ASN A 290 -7.45 -14.01 -11.96
N LYS A 291 -8.25 -13.40 -11.09
CA LYS A 291 -9.59 -13.93 -10.74
C LYS A 291 -10.52 -13.97 -11.97
N LYS A 292 -10.48 -12.95 -12.82
CA LYS A 292 -11.24 -12.92 -14.09
C LYS A 292 -10.76 -14.01 -15.07
N ILE A 293 -9.44 -14.20 -15.18
CA ILE A 293 -8.86 -15.30 -15.98
C ILE A 293 -9.35 -16.65 -15.45
N ALA A 294 -9.29 -16.87 -14.14
CA ALA A 294 -9.76 -18.10 -13.50
C ALA A 294 -11.26 -18.35 -13.73
N LEU A 295 -12.08 -17.30 -13.73
CA LEU A 295 -13.51 -17.40 -14.06
C LEU A 295 -13.75 -17.78 -15.52
N ARG A 296 -12.98 -17.20 -16.45
CA ARG A 296 -13.20 -17.37 -17.89
C ARG A 296 -12.61 -18.66 -18.45
N TYR A 297 -11.44 -19.07 -17.96
CA TYR A 297 -10.64 -20.16 -18.52
C TYR A 297 -10.40 -21.31 -17.54
N GLY A 298 -10.96 -21.23 -16.33
CA GLY A 298 -10.68 -22.18 -15.25
C GLY A 298 -9.47 -21.78 -14.41
N VAL A 299 -9.43 -22.29 -13.16
CA VAL A 299 -8.36 -21.96 -12.20
C VAL A 299 -6.99 -22.51 -12.63
N GLU A 300 -6.99 -23.55 -13.46
CA GLU A 300 -5.81 -24.18 -14.04
C GLU A 300 -5.03 -23.23 -14.96
N ALA A 301 -5.70 -22.26 -15.61
CA ALA A 301 -5.04 -21.26 -16.45
C ALA A 301 -4.03 -20.38 -15.67
N LEU A 302 -4.20 -20.30 -14.33
CA LEU A 302 -3.25 -19.59 -13.47
C LEU A 302 -2.02 -20.43 -13.09
N LEU A 303 -1.92 -21.68 -13.53
CA LEU A 303 -0.75 -22.53 -13.26
C LEU A 303 0.28 -22.47 -14.39
N GLU A 304 -0.16 -22.13 -15.60
CA GLU A 304 0.66 -22.04 -16.81
C GLU A 304 1.27 -20.65 -17.03
N SER A 305 0.83 -19.67 -16.23
CA SER A 305 1.16 -18.25 -16.33
C SER A 305 2.26 -17.78 -15.36
#